data_AF-A0A7V9GMA8-F1
#
_entry.id   AF-A0A7V9GMA8-F1
#
_cell.length_a   1.000
_cell.length_b   1.000
_cell.length_c   1.000
_cell.angle_alpha   90.00
_cell.angle_beta   90.00
_cell.angle_gamma   90.00
#
_symmetry.space_group_name_H-M   'P 1'
#
loop_
_entity.id
_entity.type
_entity.pdbx_description
1 polymer ?
#
loop_
_entity_poly.entity_id
_entity_poly.type
_entity_poly.pdbx_seq_one_letter_code
_entity_poly.pdbx_strand_id
1 'polypeptide(L)'
;MVIYMWSIRLLYYEKKTAIIETKDEHNDEGPISLKKAIQHFIFFAVITVGAALFLPYLADQIAEMTQLGKSFVGTVFLATSTSLPEIAVSIAAVRMGSLDLAVGNLFGSSIFNIVILSIDDIFYTKGKLLKDASDANLISIFAVIIMSAIAIVGLTYRSGNKRYKLAWDSALIFLVYIVNLIILYRLTSI
;
A
#
# COMPACT_ATOMS: atom_id res chain seq x y z
N MET A 1 -14.86 20.47 20.98
CA MET A 1 -15.84 19.36 20.97
C MET A 1 -17.01 19.62 20.02
N VAL A 2 -17.63 20.81 20.03
CA VAL A 2 -18.75 21.17 19.12
C VAL A 2 -18.36 21.14 17.63
N ILE A 3 -17.19 21.67 17.27
CA ILE A 3 -16.66 21.64 15.89
C ILE A 3 -16.47 20.19 15.41
N TYR A 4 -15.95 19.31 16.27
CA TYR A 4 -15.74 17.90 15.97
C TYR A 4 -17.05 17.14 15.72
N MET A 5 -18.08 17.39 16.55
CA MET A 5 -19.41 16.81 16.34
C MET A 5 -20.06 17.32 15.05
N TRP A 6 -19.85 18.59 14.70
CA TRP A 6 -20.37 19.17 13.46
C TRP A 6 -19.66 18.59 12.23
N SER A 7 -18.32 18.48 12.26
CA SER A 7 -17.53 17.81 11.22
C SER A 7 -17.97 16.36 11.00
N ILE A 8 -18.18 15.58 12.06
CA ILE A 8 -18.68 14.19 11.95
C ILE A 8 -20.07 14.14 11.32
N ARG A 9 -20.97 15.06 11.70
CA ARG A 9 -22.34 15.09 11.17
C ARG A 9 -22.38 15.50 9.70
N LEU A 10 -21.50 16.40 9.28
CA LEU A 10 -21.34 16.82 7.89
C LEU A 10 -20.78 15.67 7.03
N LEU A 11 -19.71 15.02 7.51
CA LEU A 11 -19.12 13.82 6.90
C LEU A 11 -20.15 12.70 6.75
N TYR A 12 -21.00 12.48 7.76
CA TYR A 12 -22.03 11.47 7.72
C TYR A 12 -23.07 11.73 6.62
N TYR A 13 -23.39 13.00 6.33
CA TYR A 13 -24.35 13.37 5.29
C TYR A 13 -23.76 13.23 3.88
N GLU A 14 -22.49 13.63 3.67
CA GLU A 14 -21.78 13.40 2.40
C GLU A 14 -21.62 11.91 2.12
N LYS A 15 -21.24 11.12 3.14
CA LYS A 15 -21.10 9.65 2.99
C LYS A 15 -22.43 8.98 2.67
N LYS A 16 -23.52 9.39 3.31
CA LYS A 16 -24.86 8.82 3.05
C LYS A 16 -25.30 9.09 1.62
N THR A 17 -25.00 10.26 1.07
CA THR A 17 -25.38 10.63 -0.30
C THR A 17 -24.51 9.91 -1.34
N ALA A 18 -23.19 9.81 -1.10
CA ALA A 18 -22.27 9.06 -1.95
C ALA A 18 -22.52 7.54 -1.96
N ILE A 19 -22.90 6.96 -0.81
CA ILE A 19 -23.29 5.54 -0.69
C ILE A 19 -24.60 5.26 -1.43
N ILE A 20 -25.52 6.23 -1.50
CA ILE A 20 -26.78 6.06 -2.24
C ILE A 20 -26.53 6.11 -3.75
N GLU A 21 -25.71 7.04 -4.25
CA GLU A 21 -25.36 7.14 -5.68
C GLU A 21 -24.56 5.92 -6.18
N THR A 22 -23.60 5.39 -5.39
CA THR A 22 -22.86 4.15 -5.77
C THR A 22 -23.73 2.89 -5.73
N LYS A 23 -24.83 2.90 -4.97
CA LYS A 23 -25.75 1.76 -4.91
C LYS A 23 -26.61 1.65 -6.16
N ASP A 24 -26.86 2.74 -6.88
CA ASP A 24 -27.75 2.76 -8.04
C ASP A 24 -27.04 2.39 -9.36
N GLU A 25 -25.71 2.49 -9.46
CA GLU A 25 -24.95 2.19 -10.70
C GLU A 25 -24.46 0.71 -10.85
N HIS A 26 -24.65 -0.16 -9.86
CA HIS A 26 -24.11 -1.54 -9.86
C HIS A 26 -25.13 -2.66 -9.52
N ASN A 27 -26.43 -2.42 -9.73
CA ASN A 27 -27.52 -3.32 -9.33
C ASN A 27 -28.02 -4.32 -10.39
N ASP A 28 -27.20 -4.79 -11.33
CA ASP A 28 -27.64 -5.85 -12.27
C ASP A 28 -27.37 -7.29 -11.75
N GLU A 29 -26.61 -7.43 -10.66
CA GLU A 29 -26.43 -8.72 -9.97
C GLU A 29 -26.99 -8.62 -8.54
N GLY A 30 -27.98 -9.46 -8.23
CA GLY A 30 -28.61 -9.50 -6.90
C GLY A 30 -27.58 -9.70 -5.77
N PRO A 31 -27.85 -9.20 -4.55
CA PRO A 31 -26.86 -9.14 -3.48
C PRO A 31 -26.30 -10.52 -3.15
N ILE A 32 -24.97 -10.65 -3.22
CA ILE A 32 -24.24 -11.88 -2.90
C ILE A 32 -24.55 -12.28 -1.46
N SER A 33 -24.98 -13.52 -1.25
CA SER A 33 -25.20 -14.05 0.12
C SER A 33 -23.93 -13.91 0.96
N LEU A 34 -24.06 -13.46 2.22
CA LEU A 34 -22.94 -13.28 3.15
C LEU A 34 -22.05 -14.52 3.24
N LYS A 35 -22.64 -15.71 3.25
CA LYS A 35 -21.90 -16.98 3.27
C LYS A 35 -21.02 -17.14 2.04
N LYS A 36 -21.54 -16.79 0.85
CA LYS A 36 -20.82 -16.86 -0.42
C LYS A 36 -19.72 -15.79 -0.49
N ALA A 37 -19.98 -14.59 0.04
CA ALA A 37 -18.96 -13.54 0.17
C ALA A 37 -17.79 -13.97 1.05
N ILE A 38 -18.06 -14.54 2.23
CA ILE A 38 -17.04 -15.07 3.14
C ILE A 38 -16.25 -16.20 2.48
N GLN A 39 -16.93 -17.12 1.79
CA GLN A 39 -16.27 -18.23 1.09
C GLN A 39 -15.29 -17.74 0.02
N HIS A 40 -15.71 -16.82 -0.84
CA HIS A 40 -14.81 -16.24 -1.84
C HIS A 40 -13.65 -15.49 -1.19
N PHE A 41 -13.92 -14.69 -0.16
CA PHE A 41 -12.88 -13.96 0.56
C PHE A 41 -11.81 -14.89 1.12
N ILE A 42 -12.21 -15.95 1.84
CA ILE A 42 -11.27 -16.93 2.40
C ILE A 42 -10.51 -17.64 1.29
N PHE A 43 -11.19 -18.06 0.22
CA PHE A 43 -10.56 -18.73 -0.91
C PHE A 43 -9.45 -17.89 -1.54
N PHE A 44 -9.73 -16.63 -1.86
CA PHE A 44 -8.73 -15.72 -2.44
C PHE A 44 -7.63 -15.36 -1.43
N ALA A 45 -7.98 -15.13 -0.16
CA ALA A 45 -7.00 -14.84 0.88
C ALA A 45 -5.98 -15.98 1.05
N VAL A 46 -6.43 -17.24 1.05
CA VAL A 46 -5.55 -18.41 1.14
C VAL A 46 -4.62 -18.48 -0.07
N ILE A 47 -5.13 -18.24 -1.28
CA ILE A 47 -4.30 -18.22 -2.49
C ILE A 47 -3.25 -17.12 -2.42
N THR A 48 -3.63 -15.91 -2.00
CA THR A 48 -2.71 -14.78 -1.88
C THR A 48 -1.62 -15.06 -0.84
N VAL A 49 -1.98 -15.57 0.34
CA VAL A 49 -1.01 -15.93 1.38
C VAL A 49 -0.09 -17.05 0.90
N GLY A 50 -0.65 -18.08 0.26
CA GLY A 50 0.13 -19.17 -0.34
C GLY A 50 1.15 -18.65 -1.35
N ALA A 51 0.74 -17.78 -2.27
CA ALA A 51 1.65 -17.16 -3.24
C ALA A 51 2.75 -16.33 -2.55
N ALA A 52 2.40 -15.57 -1.52
CA ALA A 52 3.36 -14.75 -0.77
C ALA A 52 4.42 -15.61 -0.05
N LEU A 53 4.04 -16.77 0.51
CA LEU A 53 4.97 -17.68 1.18
C LEU A 53 5.98 -18.34 0.23
N PHE A 54 5.64 -18.53 -1.04
CA PHE A 54 6.55 -19.08 -2.05
C PHE A 54 7.52 -18.03 -2.62
N LEU A 55 7.22 -16.75 -2.46
CA LEU A 55 7.99 -15.68 -3.10
C LEU A 55 9.45 -15.57 -2.64
N PRO A 56 9.80 -15.76 -1.35
CA PRO A 56 11.20 -15.72 -0.91
C PRO A 56 12.07 -16.77 -1.61
N TYR A 57 11.53 -17.96 -1.84
CA TYR A 57 12.24 -19.03 -2.56
C TYR A 57 12.54 -18.65 -4.01
N LEU A 58 11.57 -18.02 -4.70
CA LEU A 58 11.78 -17.51 -6.05
C LEU A 58 12.78 -16.34 -6.08
N ALA A 59 12.71 -15.46 -5.09
CA ALA A 59 13.64 -14.34 -4.94
C ALA A 59 15.09 -14.83 -4.76
N ASP A 60 15.31 -15.87 -3.96
CA ASP A 60 16.63 -16.48 -3.78
C ASP A 60 17.19 -17.06 -5.08
N GLN A 61 16.38 -17.79 -5.85
CA GLN A 61 16.81 -18.32 -7.15
C GLN A 61 17.13 -17.21 -8.16
N ILE A 62 16.30 -16.17 -8.21
CA ILE A 62 16.54 -15.02 -9.09
C ILE A 62 17.81 -14.28 -8.67
N ALA A 63 18.06 -14.14 -7.37
CA ALA A 63 19.29 -13.52 -6.87
C ALA A 63 20.54 -14.30 -7.27
N GLU A 64 20.49 -15.64 -7.22
CA GLU A 64 21.58 -16.51 -7.65
C GLU A 64 21.84 -16.41 -9.16
N MET A 65 20.79 -16.39 -9.98
CA MET A 65 20.90 -16.28 -11.44
C MET A 65 21.37 -14.89 -11.91
N THR A 66 20.91 -13.83 -11.23
CA THR A 66 21.18 -12.44 -11.65
C THR A 66 22.43 -11.83 -11.01
N GLN A 67 23.01 -12.50 -9.99
CA GLN A 67 24.11 -11.99 -9.17
C GLN A 67 23.81 -10.63 -8.50
N LEU A 68 22.53 -10.24 -8.39
CA LEU A 68 22.12 -8.96 -7.84
C LEU A 68 22.15 -8.90 -6.29
N GLY A 69 22.62 -9.96 -5.63
CA GLY A 69 22.70 -10.07 -4.17
C GLY A 69 21.35 -10.43 -3.54
N LYS A 70 21.35 -11.42 -2.63
CA LYS A 70 20.12 -11.96 -2.01
C LYS A 70 19.33 -10.89 -1.24
N SER A 71 20.00 -10.00 -0.52
CA SER A 71 19.33 -8.92 0.23
C SER A 71 18.58 -7.93 -0.67
N PHE A 72 19.17 -7.54 -1.81
CA PHE A 72 18.55 -6.58 -2.72
C PHE A 72 17.31 -7.19 -3.39
N VAL A 73 17.46 -8.37 -3.96
CA VAL A 73 16.36 -9.09 -4.62
C VAL A 73 15.26 -9.43 -3.60
N GLY A 74 15.63 -9.96 -2.43
CA GLY A 74 14.69 -10.25 -1.35
C GLY A 74 13.89 -9.01 -0.92
N THR A 75 14.54 -7.86 -0.76
CA THR A 75 13.86 -6.60 -0.37
C THR A 75 12.89 -6.12 -1.44
N VAL A 76 13.31 -6.12 -2.72
CA VAL A 76 12.45 -5.67 -3.83
C VAL A 76 11.26 -6.62 -4.04
N PHE A 77 11.49 -7.93 -4.00
CA PHE A 77 10.44 -8.93 -4.16
C PHE A 77 9.46 -8.90 -2.98
N LEU A 78 9.96 -8.80 -1.74
CA LEU A 78 9.11 -8.66 -0.56
C LEU A 78 8.22 -7.43 -0.65
N ALA A 79 8.81 -6.26 -0.95
CA ALA A 79 8.06 -5.01 -1.10
C ALA A 79 7.01 -5.09 -2.23
N THR A 80 7.34 -5.75 -3.34
CA THR A 80 6.38 -5.94 -4.44
C THR A 80 5.26 -6.89 -4.02
N SER A 81 5.58 -7.99 -3.33
CA SER A 81 4.60 -8.99 -2.88
C SER A 81 3.53 -8.42 -1.97
N THR A 82 3.93 -7.58 -1.03
CA THR A 82 3.03 -7.04 0.00
C THR A 82 2.15 -5.94 -0.58
N SER A 83 2.65 -5.17 -1.55
CA SER A 83 1.89 -4.08 -2.18
C SER A 83 1.02 -4.50 -3.38
N LEU A 84 1.27 -5.65 -3.99
CA LEU A 84 0.45 -6.17 -5.09
C LEU A 84 -1.04 -6.32 -4.72
N PRO A 85 -1.41 -6.97 -3.59
CA PRO A 85 -2.79 -7.06 -3.15
C PRO A 85 -3.43 -5.69 -2.93
N GLU A 86 -2.68 -4.74 -2.36
CA GLU A 86 -3.14 -3.39 -2.05
C GLU A 86 -3.50 -2.64 -3.34
N ILE A 87 -2.64 -2.73 -4.35
CA ILE A 87 -2.87 -2.14 -5.67
C ILE A 87 -4.10 -2.77 -6.32
N ALA A 88 -4.26 -4.09 -6.25
CA ALA A 88 -5.41 -4.78 -6.83
C ALA A 88 -6.73 -4.33 -6.19
N VAL A 89 -6.78 -4.23 -4.85
CA VAL A 89 -7.96 -3.74 -4.11
C VAL A 89 -8.23 -2.26 -4.42
N SER A 90 -7.21 -1.41 -4.46
CA SER A 90 -7.37 0.01 -4.78
C SER A 90 -7.87 0.23 -6.22
N ILE A 91 -7.37 -0.52 -7.20
CA ILE A 91 -7.86 -0.46 -8.58
C ILE A 91 -9.31 -0.93 -8.65
N ALA A 92 -9.66 -2.03 -7.98
CA ALA A 92 -11.03 -2.53 -7.93
C ALA A 92 -11.97 -1.50 -7.31
N ALA A 93 -11.59 -0.90 -6.18
CA ALA A 93 -12.36 0.14 -5.50
C ALA A 93 -12.61 1.37 -6.38
N VAL A 94 -11.59 1.84 -7.11
CA VAL A 94 -11.73 2.96 -8.05
C VAL A 94 -12.64 2.58 -9.23
N ARG A 95 -12.53 1.36 -9.76
CA ARG A 95 -13.41 0.86 -10.83
C ARG A 95 -14.88 0.78 -10.40
N MET A 96 -15.12 0.49 -9.12
CA MET A 96 -16.45 0.47 -8.51
C MET A 96 -16.96 1.88 -8.12
N GLY A 97 -16.25 2.95 -8.47
CA GLY A 97 -16.60 4.32 -8.07
C GLY A 97 -16.42 4.60 -6.56
N SER A 98 -15.87 3.66 -5.79
CA SER A 98 -15.74 3.75 -4.34
C SER A 98 -14.38 4.35 -3.93
N LEU A 99 -14.26 5.68 -4.05
CA LEU A 99 -13.08 6.41 -3.58
C LEU A 99 -12.83 6.24 -2.09
N ASP A 100 -13.88 6.19 -1.27
CA ASP A 100 -13.79 5.95 0.17
C ASP A 100 -13.12 4.61 0.49
N LEU A 101 -13.44 3.56 -0.28
CA LEU A 101 -12.83 2.23 -0.11
C LEU A 101 -11.36 2.24 -0.54
N ALA A 102 -11.04 2.92 -1.65
CA ALA A 102 -9.66 3.07 -2.12
C ALA A 102 -8.78 3.83 -1.10
N VAL A 103 -9.32 4.90 -0.50
CA VAL A 103 -8.64 5.69 0.55
C VAL A 103 -8.52 4.87 1.85
N GLY A 104 -9.58 4.14 2.22
CA GLY A 104 -9.57 3.25 3.38
C GLY A 104 -8.52 2.14 3.26
N ASN A 105 -8.37 1.55 2.08
CA ASN A 105 -7.32 0.56 1.79
C ASN A 105 -5.92 1.16 1.96
N LEU A 106 -5.67 2.34 1.38
CA LEU A 106 -4.37 3.01 1.46
C LEU A 106 -3.90 3.27 2.90
N PHE A 107 -4.77 3.86 3.73
CA PHE A 107 -4.44 4.17 5.12
C PHE A 107 -4.47 2.93 6.01
N GLY A 108 -5.43 2.03 5.78
CA GLY A 108 -5.57 0.78 6.53
C GLY A 108 -4.34 -0.12 6.38
N SER A 109 -3.85 -0.31 5.16
CA SER A 109 -2.62 -1.04 4.88
C SER A 109 -1.40 -0.42 5.57
N SER A 110 -1.27 0.91 5.57
CA SER A 110 -0.16 1.59 6.25
C SER A 110 -0.15 1.33 7.76
N ILE A 111 -1.32 1.38 8.40
CA ILE A 111 -1.47 1.06 9.83
C ILE A 111 -1.18 -0.41 10.08
N PHE A 112 -1.70 -1.30 9.24
CA PHE A 112 -1.49 -2.74 9.34
C PHE A 112 -0.01 -3.11 9.23
N ASN A 113 0.74 -2.47 8.32
CA ASN A 113 2.19 -2.67 8.18
C ASN A 113 2.94 -2.27 9.46
N ILE A 114 2.55 -1.17 10.13
CA ILE A 114 3.15 -0.77 11.42
C ILE A 114 2.81 -1.80 12.52
N VAL A 115 1.60 -2.34 12.51
CA VAL A 115 1.19 -3.40 13.46
C VAL A 115 2.01 -4.67 13.23
N ILE A 116 2.21 -5.09 11.98
CA ILE A 116 3.08 -6.24 11.65
C ILE A 116 4.49 -6.00 12.20
N LEU A 117 5.09 -4.84 11.93
CA LEU A 117 6.42 -4.52 12.47
C LEU A 117 6.48 -4.56 14.00
N SER A 118 5.41 -4.14 14.67
CA SER A 118 5.31 -4.19 16.14
C SER A 118 5.23 -5.62 16.65
N ILE A 119 4.54 -6.50 15.92
CA ILE A 119 4.48 -7.94 16.23
C ILE A 119 5.84 -8.59 15.96
N ASP A 120 6.49 -8.26 14.84
CA ASP A 120 7.81 -8.78 14.48
C ASP A 120 8.88 -8.42 15.50
N ASP A 121 8.86 -7.20 16.06
CA ASP A 121 9.78 -6.78 17.14
C ASP A 121 9.61 -7.63 18.41
N ILE A 122 8.39 -8.12 18.71
CA ILE A 122 8.15 -9.03 19.85
C ILE A 122 8.81 -10.39 19.64
N PHE A 123 8.82 -10.89 18.40
CA PHE A 123 9.43 -12.17 18.05
C PHE A 123 10.94 -12.06 17.76
N TYR A 124 11.47 -10.84 17.66
CA TYR A 124 12.89 -10.62 17.37
C TYR A 124 13.78 -10.85 18.60
N THR A 125 14.57 -11.92 18.56
CA THR A 125 15.36 -12.40 19.71
C THR A 125 16.72 -11.71 19.87
N LYS A 126 17.15 -10.86 18.93
CA LYS A 126 18.48 -10.23 18.93
C LYS A 126 18.54 -8.80 19.50
N GLY A 127 17.43 -8.27 20.01
CA GLY A 127 17.35 -6.91 20.57
C GLY A 127 16.17 -6.12 20.00
N LYS A 128 16.29 -4.79 19.95
CA LYS A 128 15.29 -3.94 19.26
C LYS A 128 15.54 -3.95 17.77
N LEU A 129 14.54 -4.31 16.97
CA LEU A 129 14.64 -4.45 15.52
C LEU A 129 15.12 -3.14 14.85
N LEU A 130 14.66 -1.99 15.36
CA LEU A 130 15.08 -0.66 14.90
C LEU A 130 16.53 -0.29 15.22
N LYS A 131 17.17 -0.94 16.21
CA LYS A 131 18.57 -0.67 16.58
C LYS A 131 19.55 -1.54 15.79
N ASP A 132 19.07 -2.69 15.30
CA ASP A 132 19.82 -3.63 14.47
C ASP A 132 19.64 -3.36 12.95
N ALA A 133 18.79 -2.39 12.62
CA ALA A 133 18.62 -1.90 11.26
C ALA A 133 19.93 -1.29 10.74
N SER A 134 20.38 -1.74 9.57
CA SER A 134 21.57 -1.19 8.90
C SER A 134 21.43 0.30 8.59
N ASP A 135 22.55 1.04 8.60
CA ASP A 135 22.59 2.45 8.19
C ASP A 135 22.06 2.69 6.77
N ALA A 136 22.08 1.66 5.90
CA ALA A 136 21.46 1.70 4.58
C ALA A 136 19.94 1.96 4.62
N ASN A 137 19.27 1.63 5.72
CA ASN A 137 17.84 1.86 5.90
C ASN A 137 17.50 3.35 6.11
N LEU A 138 18.46 4.16 6.59
CA LEU A 138 18.24 5.61 6.78
C LEU A 138 17.89 6.29 5.46
N ILE A 139 18.55 5.90 4.37
CA ILE A 139 18.30 6.45 3.03
C ILE A 139 16.88 6.13 2.57
N SER A 140 16.43 4.89 2.80
CA SER A 140 15.06 4.48 2.48
C SER A 140 14.02 5.23 3.32
N ILE A 141 14.31 5.49 4.60
CA ILE A 141 13.44 6.29 5.48
C ILE A 141 13.30 7.72 4.94
N PHE A 142 14.41 8.38 4.59
CA PHE A 142 14.36 9.72 4.00
C PHE A 142 13.61 9.75 2.67
N ALA A 143 13.81 8.74 1.81
CA ALA A 143 13.08 8.62 0.55
C ALA A 143 11.57 8.49 0.79
N VAL A 144 11.13 7.67 1.76
CA VAL A 144 9.71 7.52 2.14
C VAL A 144 9.12 8.82 2.64
N ILE A 145 9.85 9.59 3.47
CA ILE A 145 9.41 10.90 3.96
C ILE A 145 9.21 11.87 2.79
N ILE A 146 10.16 11.94 1.85
CA ILE A 146 10.07 12.80 0.68
C ILE A 146 8.88 12.40 -0.21
N MET A 147 8.73 11.11 -0.50
CA MET A 147 7.59 10.61 -1.29
C MET A 147 6.25 10.92 -0.62
N SER A 148 6.16 10.78 0.70
CA SER A 148 4.95 11.10 1.47
C SER A 148 4.64 12.59 1.45
N ALA A 149 5.65 13.45 1.56
CA ALA A 149 5.49 14.90 1.44
C ALA A 149 4.98 15.30 0.05
N ILE A 150 5.55 14.74 -1.02
CA ILE A 150 5.08 14.96 -2.40
C ILE A 150 3.63 14.50 -2.55
N ALA A 151 3.29 13.32 -2.04
CA ALA A 151 1.92 12.79 -2.09
C ALA A 151 0.94 13.72 -1.37
N ILE A 152 1.27 14.21 -0.18
CA ILE A 152 0.43 15.16 0.58
C ILE A 152 0.25 16.45 -0.21
N VAL A 153 1.33 17.03 -0.74
CA VAL A 153 1.25 18.26 -1.55
C VAL A 153 0.38 18.04 -2.79
N GLY A 154 0.57 16.95 -3.53
CA GLY A 154 -0.23 16.60 -4.70
C GLY A 154 -1.72 16.43 -4.37
N LEU A 155 -2.04 15.83 -3.22
CA LEU A 155 -3.42 15.68 -2.73
C LEU A 155 -4.05 17.02 -2.30
N THR A 156 -3.31 17.89 -1.62
CA THR A 156 -3.80 19.20 -1.18
C THR A 156 -4.00 20.18 -2.34
N TYR A 157 -3.21 20.08 -3.41
CA TYR A 157 -3.25 21.01 -4.54
C TYR A 157 -4.34 20.70 -5.59
N ARG A 158 -5.35 19.90 -5.24
CA ARG A 158 -6.44 19.43 -6.13
C ARG A 158 -7.38 20.57 -6.55
N SER A 159 -6.88 21.49 -7.37
CA SER A 159 -7.63 22.59 -7.97
C SER A 159 -8.28 22.16 -9.29
N GLY A 160 -9.57 21.81 -9.19
CA GLY A 160 -10.68 22.03 -10.14
C GLY A 160 -10.63 21.49 -11.57
N ASN A 161 -9.49 21.52 -12.26
CA ASN A 161 -9.39 21.14 -13.66
C ASN A 161 -7.97 20.65 -13.91
N LYS A 162 -7.78 19.33 -14.05
CA LYS A 162 -6.64 18.73 -14.78
C LYS A 162 -6.64 17.20 -14.76
N ARG A 163 -7.05 16.63 -15.89
CA ARG A 163 -6.77 15.24 -16.27
C ARG A 163 -5.26 14.98 -16.48
N TYR A 164 -4.44 16.04 -16.62
CA TYR A 164 -3.02 15.97 -16.97
C TYR A 164 -2.00 16.44 -15.91
N LYS A 165 -2.39 17.19 -14.86
CA LYS A 165 -1.42 17.56 -13.78
C LYS A 165 -1.21 16.48 -12.74
N LEU A 166 -2.18 15.57 -12.57
CA LEU A 166 -2.06 14.44 -11.64
C LEU A 166 -0.85 13.53 -11.98
N ALA A 167 -0.42 13.51 -13.25
CA ALA A 167 0.70 12.69 -13.70
C ALA A 167 2.06 13.17 -13.17
N TRP A 168 2.25 14.47 -12.92
CA TRP A 168 3.58 15.00 -12.55
C TRP A 168 3.97 14.62 -11.12
N ASP A 169 3.03 14.67 -10.18
CA ASP A 169 3.30 14.28 -8.78
C ASP A 169 3.60 12.78 -8.69
N SER A 170 2.84 11.94 -9.39
CA SER A 170 3.09 10.49 -9.47
C SER A 170 4.41 10.15 -10.16
N ALA A 171 4.76 10.87 -11.25
CA ALA A 171 6.04 10.69 -11.93
C ALA A 171 7.23 11.09 -11.02
N LEU A 172 7.08 12.14 -10.22
CA LEU A 172 8.10 12.57 -9.26
C LEU A 172 8.29 11.53 -8.15
N ILE A 173 7.20 10.99 -7.59
CA ILE A 173 7.26 9.90 -6.61
C ILE A 173 7.96 8.68 -7.20
N PHE A 174 7.59 8.29 -8.43
CA PHE A 174 8.22 7.17 -9.12
C PHE A 174 9.72 7.41 -9.35
N LEU A 175 10.12 8.61 -9.74
CA LEU A 175 11.53 8.98 -9.89
C LEU A 175 12.29 8.83 -8.57
N VAL A 176 11.76 9.37 -7.47
CA VAL A 176 12.38 9.25 -6.13
C VAL A 176 12.52 7.78 -5.72
N TYR A 177 11.50 6.96 -6.00
CA TYR A 177 11.54 5.52 -5.75
C TYR A 177 12.65 4.81 -6.54
N ILE A 178 12.78 5.07 -7.84
CA ILE A 178 13.83 4.49 -8.68
C ILE A 178 15.22 4.93 -8.22
N VAL A 179 15.40 6.21 -7.89
CA VAL A 179 16.66 6.72 -7.35
C VAL A 179 17.02 6.03 -6.03
N ASN A 180 16.04 5.85 -5.13
CA ASN A 180 16.24 5.12 -3.88
C ASN A 180 16.69 3.67 -4.14
N LEU A 181 16.06 2.97 -5.08
CA LEU A 181 16.46 1.60 -5.46
C LEU A 181 17.88 1.54 -6.01
N ILE A 182 18.28 2.50 -6.86
CA ILE A 182 19.64 2.55 -7.42
C ILE A 182 20.68 2.80 -6.31
N ILE A 183 20.38 3.72 -5.38
CA ILE A 183 21.28 4.01 -4.25
C ILE A 183 21.40 2.79 -3.34
N LEU A 184 20.28 2.14 -3.00
CA LEU A 184 20.26 0.95 -2.17
C LEU A 184 21.05 -0.19 -2.82
N TYR A 185 20.86 -0.41 -4.12
CA TYR A 185 21.64 -1.37 -4.89
C TYR A 185 23.15 -1.11 -4.75
N ARG A 186 23.60 0.13 -4.95
CA ARG A 186 25.03 0.47 -4.86
C ARG A 186 25.61 0.34 -3.45
N LEU A 187 24.81 0.53 -2.41
CA LEU A 187 25.25 0.43 -1.02
C LEU A 187 25.27 -1.01 -0.51
N THR A 188 24.36 -1.85 -0.99
CA THR A 188 24.28 -3.27 -0.61
C THR A 188 25.15 -4.18 -1.49
N SER A 189 25.58 -3.70 -2.67
CA SER A 189 26.48 -4.44 -3.58
C SER A 189 27.98 -4.20 -3.31
N ILE A 190 28.34 -3.53 -2.21
CA ILE A 190 29.72 -3.36 -1.72
C ILE A 190 29.85 -4.17 -0.43
#